data_AF-A0A1H3BRS0-F1
#
_entry.id   AF-A0A1H3BRS0-F1
#
_cell.length_a   1.000
_cell.length_b   1.000
_cell.length_c   1.000
_cell.angle_alpha   90.00
_cell.angle_beta   90.00
_cell.angle_gamma   90.00
#
_symmetry.space_group_name_H-M   'P 1'
#
loop_
_entity.id
_entity.type
_entity.pdbx_description
1 polymer ?
#
loop_
_entity_poly.entity_id
_entity_poly.type
_entity_poly.pdbx_seq_one_letter_code
_entity_poly.pdbx_strand_id
1 'polypeptide(L)'
;MGTAAFVMAELVGVNYWSIALAGVVPALLFYLGIYSTVHVIARRQGFRPVTSEDLPDWRGAMTFARLAPIVAALLGLGFGVLNGNSVELTACYGMIAMLVAVLVARISSGEDPRAVIGIIIRALEAGGKGVVIVGILLVGAQVFVAMINLTGFGVAVTAAVLSIGQGQIWLIAGLMAIVCLIAGMGLPTSAAYVMVAAVFAPALIQQGIDPLVVHMFVLYYAALSVITPPVCLGVFVAATIAQAPWMKVAGETLRLGATAYALPMLFLAYPGMLGGGEAGDILRAILSGGVFALGVAHLLGGARLPWGGLSRLLWVVPIGLALMPPWPATAAAAIVFAILVVFSRKALGAAENIEMQTA
;
A
#
# COMPACT_ATOMS: atom_id res chain seq x y z
N MET A 1 4.16 -6.45 -0.74
CA MET A 1 3.25 -7.62 -0.68
C MET A 1 3.93 -8.71 0.13
N GLY A 2 3.33 -9.14 1.25
CA GLY A 2 3.89 -10.16 2.14
C GLY A 2 3.28 -11.55 1.90
N THR A 3 3.27 -12.40 2.93
CA THR A 3 2.66 -13.75 2.91
C THR A 3 1.21 -13.78 2.41
N ALA A 4 0.45 -12.69 2.62
CA ALA A 4 -0.93 -12.56 2.14
C ALA A 4 -1.06 -12.74 0.61
N ALA A 5 -0.06 -12.35 -0.17
CA ALA A 5 -0.10 -12.49 -1.63
C ALA A 5 0.06 -13.95 -2.09
N PHE A 6 0.79 -14.79 -1.36
CA PHE A 6 0.85 -16.23 -1.64
C PHE A 6 -0.48 -16.90 -1.36
N VAL A 7 -1.09 -16.57 -0.22
CA VAL A 7 -2.42 -17.08 0.11
C VAL A 7 -3.47 -16.59 -0.89
N MET A 8 -3.33 -15.36 -1.40
CA MET A 8 -4.19 -14.86 -2.47
C MET A 8 -4.00 -15.63 -3.78
N ALA A 9 -2.76 -15.96 -4.15
CA ALA A 9 -2.47 -16.77 -5.34
C ALA A 9 -3.19 -18.13 -5.27
N GLU A 10 -3.13 -18.76 -4.10
CA GLU A 10 -3.80 -20.04 -3.83
C GLU A 10 -5.33 -19.92 -3.84
N LEU A 11 -5.90 -18.94 -3.13
CA LEU A 11 -7.36 -18.75 -3.06
C LEU A 11 -7.99 -18.34 -4.41
N VAL A 12 -7.30 -17.50 -5.18
CA VAL A 12 -7.78 -17.04 -6.50
C VAL A 12 -7.44 -18.07 -7.59
N GLY A 13 -6.46 -18.95 -7.36
CA GLY A 13 -6.03 -19.95 -8.33
C GLY A 13 -5.20 -19.37 -9.49
N VAL A 14 -4.46 -18.29 -9.25
CA VAL A 14 -3.62 -17.61 -10.26
C VAL A 14 -2.16 -17.62 -9.85
N ASN A 15 -1.27 -17.46 -10.84
CA ASN A 15 0.16 -17.34 -10.57
C ASN A 15 0.45 -16.12 -9.66
N TYR A 16 1.33 -16.30 -8.67
CA TYR A 16 1.82 -15.23 -7.81
C TYR A 16 2.29 -13.99 -8.61
N TRP A 17 2.92 -14.20 -9.77
CA TRP A 17 3.38 -13.11 -10.64
C TRP A 17 2.24 -12.23 -11.14
N SER A 18 1.07 -12.80 -11.40
CA SER A 18 -0.10 -12.04 -11.81
C SER A 18 -0.53 -11.08 -10.70
N ILE A 19 -0.52 -11.54 -9.44
CA ILE A 19 -0.85 -10.72 -8.27
C ILE A 19 0.24 -9.67 -8.03
N ALA A 20 1.50 -10.06 -8.11
CA ALA A 20 2.63 -9.16 -7.92
C ALA A 20 2.61 -8.02 -8.95
N LEU A 21 2.36 -8.36 -10.22
CA LEU A 21 2.27 -7.39 -11.32
C LEU A 21 1.04 -6.49 -11.18
N ALA A 22 -0.12 -7.06 -10.84
CA ALA A 22 -1.35 -6.30 -10.55
C ALA A 22 -1.15 -5.30 -9.41
N GLY A 23 -0.26 -5.60 -8.45
CA GLY A 23 0.08 -4.73 -7.34
C GLY A 23 1.00 -3.54 -7.67
N VAL A 24 1.64 -3.51 -8.85
CA VAL A 24 2.65 -2.49 -9.19
C VAL A 24 2.04 -1.11 -9.34
N VAL A 25 1.00 -0.97 -10.17
CA VAL A 25 0.34 0.33 -10.40
C VAL A 25 -0.25 0.89 -9.09
N PRO A 26 -1.02 0.12 -8.30
CA PRO A 26 -1.51 0.58 -7.00
C PRO A 26 -0.39 1.01 -6.05
N ALA A 27 0.72 0.27 -5.99
CA ALA A 27 1.86 0.62 -5.16
C ALA A 27 2.49 1.95 -5.59
N LEU A 28 2.68 2.16 -6.89
CA LEU A 28 3.19 3.43 -7.43
C LEU A 28 2.27 4.60 -7.08
N LEU A 29 0.96 4.43 -7.25
CA LEU A 29 -0.03 5.47 -6.92
C LEU A 29 -0.06 5.78 -5.43
N PHE A 30 0.04 4.76 -4.57
CA PHE A 30 0.13 4.92 -3.13
C PHE A 30 1.37 5.72 -2.72
N TYR A 31 2.55 5.32 -3.20
CA TYR A 31 3.80 6.03 -2.91
C TYR A 31 3.81 7.44 -3.49
N LEU A 32 3.30 7.63 -4.70
CA LEU A 32 3.16 8.95 -5.32
C LEU A 32 2.26 9.86 -4.47
N GLY A 33 1.12 9.36 -4.01
CA GLY A 33 0.18 10.10 -3.16
C GLY A 33 0.81 10.52 -1.83
N ILE A 34 1.43 9.58 -1.10
CA ILE A 34 2.08 9.89 0.19
C ILE A 34 3.25 10.85 0.00
N TYR A 35 4.16 10.54 -0.93
CA TYR A 35 5.33 11.38 -1.21
C TYR A 35 4.90 12.80 -1.56
N SER A 36 3.92 12.95 -2.45
CA SER A 36 3.44 14.26 -2.88
C SER A 36 2.76 15.02 -1.74
N THR A 37 2.01 14.33 -0.88
CA THR A 37 1.36 14.96 0.27
C THR A 37 2.40 15.52 1.24
N VAL A 38 3.41 14.70 1.58
CA VAL A 38 4.53 15.12 2.43
C VAL A 38 5.31 16.25 1.79
N HIS A 39 5.57 16.19 0.48
CA HIS A 39 6.27 17.25 -0.26
C HIS A 39 5.51 18.58 -0.21
N VAL A 40 4.19 18.57 -0.44
CA VAL A 40 3.36 19.79 -0.36
C VAL A 40 3.38 20.37 1.06
N ILE A 41 3.26 19.52 2.09
CA ILE A 41 3.33 19.97 3.50
C ILE A 41 4.70 20.59 3.79
N ALA A 42 5.78 19.93 3.37
CA ALA A 42 7.14 20.39 3.61
C ALA A 42 7.41 21.75 2.97
N ARG A 43 6.99 21.93 1.71
CA ARG A 43 7.08 23.22 1.01
C ARG A 43 6.24 24.30 1.70
N ARG A 44 5.02 23.97 2.12
CA ARG A 44 4.14 24.93 2.80
C ARG A 44 4.68 25.35 4.17
N GLN A 45 5.41 24.48 4.86
CA GLN A 45 6.06 24.76 6.14
C GLN A 45 7.44 25.42 6.00
N GLY A 46 7.93 25.60 4.77
CA GLY A 46 9.23 26.24 4.52
C GLY A 46 10.43 25.40 4.96
N PHE A 47 10.32 24.06 4.98
CA PHE A 47 11.48 23.22 5.28
C PHE A 47 12.57 23.43 4.24
N ARG A 48 13.79 23.73 4.72
CA ARG A 48 14.96 23.94 3.86
C ARG A 48 15.56 22.61 3.43
N PRO A 49 16.17 22.54 2.23
CA PRO A 49 16.98 21.41 1.84
C PRO A 49 18.08 21.18 2.88
N VAL A 50 18.31 19.91 3.20
CA VAL A 50 19.40 19.51 4.08
C VAL A 50 20.73 19.78 3.37
N THR A 51 21.73 20.28 4.11
CA THR A 51 23.09 20.54 3.61
C THR A 51 23.76 19.24 3.17
N SER A 52 24.65 19.32 2.17
CA SER A 52 25.33 18.14 1.61
C SER A 52 26.17 17.36 2.62
N GLU A 53 26.57 18.02 3.72
CA GLU A 53 27.35 17.44 4.81
C GLU A 53 26.53 16.52 5.73
N ASP A 54 25.21 16.74 5.83
CA ASP A 54 24.32 15.91 6.66
C ASP A 54 23.69 14.75 5.86
N LEU A 55 23.98 14.65 4.57
CA LEU A 55 23.51 13.55 3.74
C LEU A 55 24.29 12.27 4.09
N PRO A 56 23.62 11.14 4.35
CA PRO A 56 24.31 9.88 4.60
C PRO A 56 25.08 9.44 3.35
N ASP A 57 26.29 8.90 3.56
CA ASP A 57 27.14 8.41 2.47
C ASP A 57 26.50 7.18 1.79
N TRP A 58 25.84 7.42 0.66
CA TRP A 58 25.21 6.36 -0.14
C TRP A 58 26.24 5.39 -0.74
N ARG A 59 27.50 5.83 -0.94
CA ARG A 59 28.57 4.97 -1.49
C ARG A 59 29.00 3.94 -0.47
N GLY A 60 29.07 4.32 0.81
CA GLY A 60 29.27 3.41 1.93
C GLY A 60 28.16 2.36 2.08
N ALA A 61 26.98 2.58 1.51
CA ALA A 61 25.91 1.58 1.47
C ALA A 61 26.05 0.58 0.31
N MET A 62 26.79 0.92 -0.76
CA MET A 62 26.98 0.10 -1.97
C MET A 62 28.19 -0.86 -1.89
N THR A 63 28.61 -1.25 -0.69
CA THR A 63 29.68 -2.24 -0.53
C THR A 63 29.24 -3.62 -1.03
N PHE A 64 30.16 -4.39 -1.62
CA PHE A 64 29.91 -5.76 -2.07
C PHE A 64 29.28 -6.63 -0.97
N ALA A 65 29.75 -6.53 0.28
CA ALA A 65 29.19 -7.25 1.42
C ALA A 65 27.71 -6.96 1.72
N ARG A 66 27.22 -5.76 1.34
CA ARG A 66 25.82 -5.35 1.53
C ARG A 66 24.96 -5.68 0.31
N LEU A 67 25.51 -5.53 -0.90
CA LEU A 67 24.78 -5.76 -2.15
C LEU A 67 24.70 -7.24 -2.55
N ALA A 68 25.76 -8.02 -2.32
CA ALA A 68 25.84 -9.41 -2.75
C ALA A 68 24.66 -10.27 -2.23
N PRO A 69 24.24 -10.18 -0.94
CA PRO A 69 23.08 -10.91 -0.46
C PRO A 69 21.79 -10.58 -1.20
N ILE A 70 21.56 -9.29 -1.48
CA ILE A 70 20.33 -8.81 -2.15
C ILE A 70 20.32 -9.31 -3.60
N VAL A 71 21.41 -9.11 -4.32
CA VAL A 71 21.53 -9.53 -5.73
C VAL A 71 21.43 -11.05 -5.84
N ALA A 72 22.11 -11.80 -4.98
CA ALA A 72 22.04 -13.25 -4.97
C ALA A 72 20.63 -13.76 -4.66
N ALA A 73 19.92 -13.14 -3.69
CA ALA A 73 18.53 -13.47 -3.40
C ALA A 73 17.64 -13.27 -4.63
N LEU A 74 17.77 -12.13 -5.32
CA LEU A 74 17.00 -11.82 -6.52
C LEU A 74 17.32 -12.77 -7.68
N LEU A 75 18.60 -13.14 -7.86
CA LEU A 75 19.01 -14.12 -8.87
C LEU A 75 18.49 -15.52 -8.56
N GLY A 76 18.52 -15.94 -7.29
CA GLY A 76 17.95 -17.22 -6.85
C GLY A 76 16.43 -17.28 -7.06
N LEU A 77 15.72 -16.20 -6.73
CA LEU A 77 14.29 -16.06 -7.05
C LEU A 77 14.05 -16.10 -8.56
N GLY A 78 14.80 -15.32 -9.34
CA GLY A 78 14.69 -15.29 -10.79
C GLY A 78 14.94 -16.66 -11.43
N PHE A 79 15.96 -17.38 -10.97
CA PHE A 79 16.24 -18.75 -11.40
C PHE A 79 15.09 -19.71 -11.08
N GLY A 80 14.53 -19.65 -9.87
CA GLY A 80 13.37 -20.47 -9.49
C GLY A 80 12.20 -20.27 -10.44
N VAL A 81 11.92 -19.00 -10.76
CA VAL A 81 10.79 -18.56 -11.57
C VAL A 81 10.95 -18.94 -13.03
N LEU A 82 12.13 -18.70 -13.61
CA LEU A 82 12.41 -18.99 -15.02
C LEU A 82 12.33 -20.49 -15.32
N ASN A 83 12.58 -21.34 -14.31
CA ASN A 83 12.43 -22.78 -14.41
C ASN A 83 10.98 -23.27 -14.15
N GLY A 84 10.02 -22.37 -13.93
CA GLY A 84 8.63 -22.73 -13.69
C GLY A 84 8.39 -23.48 -12.36
N ASN A 85 9.28 -23.31 -11.38
CA ASN A 85 9.14 -23.97 -10.09
C ASN A 85 7.97 -23.41 -9.29
N SER A 86 7.55 -24.18 -8.27
CA SER A 86 6.59 -23.69 -7.29
C SER A 86 7.12 -22.44 -6.57
N VAL A 87 6.20 -21.68 -6.00
CA VAL A 87 6.52 -20.40 -5.37
C VAL A 87 7.36 -20.60 -4.09
N GLU A 88 7.11 -21.68 -3.37
CA GLU A 88 7.85 -22.09 -2.17
C GLU A 88 9.29 -22.48 -2.50
N LEU A 89 9.47 -23.26 -3.57
CA LEU A 89 10.79 -23.68 -4.03
C LEU A 89 11.61 -22.50 -4.57
N THR A 90 10.95 -21.60 -5.29
CA THR A 90 11.52 -20.33 -5.73
C THR A 90 12.05 -19.51 -4.55
N ALA A 91 11.23 -19.34 -3.50
CA ALA A 91 11.64 -18.64 -2.29
C ALA A 91 12.83 -19.34 -1.61
N CYS A 92 12.85 -20.67 -1.61
CA CYS A 92 13.97 -21.46 -1.09
C CYS A 92 15.29 -21.16 -1.83
N TYR A 93 15.28 -21.12 -3.17
CA TYR A 93 16.47 -20.75 -3.94
C TYR A 93 16.96 -19.33 -3.62
N GLY A 94 16.04 -18.36 -3.49
CA GLY A 94 16.38 -17.01 -3.06
C GLY A 94 17.03 -16.96 -1.68
N MET A 95 16.47 -17.69 -0.71
CA MET A 95 17.03 -17.77 0.65
C MET A 95 18.41 -18.43 0.69
N ILE A 96 18.59 -19.55 -0.01
CA ILE A 96 19.89 -20.25 -0.09
C ILE A 96 20.94 -19.34 -0.74
N ALA A 97 20.61 -18.71 -1.87
CA ALA A 97 21.51 -17.82 -2.57
C ALA A 97 21.91 -16.61 -1.69
N MET A 98 20.96 -16.04 -0.95
CA MET A 98 21.22 -14.98 0.02
C MET A 98 22.17 -15.45 1.12
N LEU A 99 21.91 -16.61 1.73
CA LEU A 99 22.73 -17.15 2.82
C LEU A 99 24.17 -17.42 2.38
N VAL A 100 24.34 -18.04 1.19
CA VAL A 100 25.65 -18.28 0.60
C VAL A 100 26.37 -16.96 0.31
N ALA A 101 25.68 -15.96 -0.23
CA ALA A 101 26.27 -14.66 -0.50
C ALA A 101 26.68 -13.90 0.77
N VAL A 102 25.89 -13.98 1.85
CA VAL A 102 26.28 -13.42 3.16
C VAL A 102 27.55 -14.10 3.67
N LEU A 103 27.61 -15.42 3.60
CA LEU A 103 28.78 -16.20 4.05
C LEU A 103 30.03 -15.80 3.27
N VAL A 104 29.96 -15.82 1.94
CA VAL A 104 31.09 -15.52 1.06
C VAL A 104 31.53 -14.06 1.22
N ALA A 105 30.59 -13.11 1.19
CA ALA A 105 30.94 -11.70 1.14
C ALA A 105 31.46 -11.15 2.48
N ARG A 106 31.02 -11.72 3.62
CA ARG A 106 31.54 -11.33 4.95
C ARG A 106 32.91 -11.95 5.24
N ILE A 107 33.09 -13.23 4.89
CA ILE A 107 34.40 -13.89 5.04
C ILE A 107 35.43 -13.24 4.12
N SER A 108 35.08 -12.93 2.86
CA SER A 108 36.00 -12.25 1.95
C SER A 108 36.34 -10.82 2.37
N SER A 109 35.48 -10.20 3.19
CA SER A 109 35.74 -8.88 3.81
C SER A 109 36.61 -8.96 5.07
N GLY A 110 37.08 -10.16 5.46
CA GLY A 110 37.99 -10.37 6.59
C GLY A 110 37.30 -10.61 7.93
N GLU A 111 35.98 -10.84 7.98
CA GLU A 111 35.29 -11.23 9.21
C GLU A 111 35.66 -12.67 9.61
N ASP A 112 35.79 -12.95 10.91
CA ASP A 112 36.05 -14.30 11.43
C ASP A 112 34.93 -15.27 10.99
N PRO A 113 35.25 -16.37 10.28
CA PRO A 113 34.26 -17.35 9.83
C PRO A 113 33.35 -17.88 10.94
N ARG A 114 33.86 -18.02 12.17
CA ARG A 114 33.04 -18.47 13.31
C ARG A 114 31.98 -17.44 13.69
N ALA A 115 32.31 -16.16 13.64
CA ALA A 115 31.36 -15.08 13.88
C ALA A 115 30.27 -15.04 12.80
N VAL A 116 30.65 -15.24 11.53
CA VAL A 116 29.72 -15.26 10.40
C VAL A 116 28.74 -16.45 10.50
N ILE A 117 29.22 -17.64 10.85
CA ILE A 117 28.35 -18.80 11.11
C ILE A 117 27.39 -18.50 12.27
N GLY A 118 27.87 -17.87 13.35
CA GLY A 118 27.02 -17.44 14.45
C GLY A 118 25.93 -16.45 14.04
N ILE A 119 26.18 -15.58 13.05
CA ILE A 119 25.15 -14.71 12.47
C ILE A 119 24.09 -15.53 11.74
N ILE A 120 24.50 -16.52 10.94
CA ILE A 120 23.58 -17.38 10.18
C ILE A 120 22.70 -18.21 11.13
N ILE A 121 23.28 -18.81 12.17
CA ILE A 121 22.52 -19.59 13.17
C ILE A 121 21.47 -18.71 13.84
N ARG A 122 21.84 -17.50 14.28
CA ARG A 122 20.90 -16.54 14.86
C ARG A 122 19.81 -16.11 13.89
N ALA A 123 20.14 -15.96 12.61
CA ALA A 123 19.17 -15.65 11.56
C ALA A 123 18.18 -16.80 11.35
N LEU A 124 18.64 -18.05 11.33
CA LEU A 124 17.78 -19.24 11.26
C LEU A 124 16.89 -19.37 12.50
N GLU A 125 17.43 -19.13 13.69
CA GLU A 125 16.65 -19.11 14.94
C GLU A 125 15.57 -18.03 14.91
N ALA A 126 15.90 -16.82 14.47
CA ALA A 126 14.95 -15.73 14.29
C ALA A 126 13.86 -16.07 13.26
N GLY A 127 14.26 -16.70 12.14
CA GLY A 127 13.34 -17.22 11.13
C GLY A 127 12.39 -18.27 11.71
N GLY A 128 12.92 -19.23 12.47
CA GLY A 128 12.14 -20.27 13.15
C GLY A 128 11.13 -19.71 14.16
N LYS A 129 11.56 -18.74 14.99
CA LYS A 129 10.65 -17.98 15.88
C LYS A 129 9.55 -17.28 15.09
N GLY A 130 9.89 -16.68 13.94
CA GLY A 130 8.93 -16.08 13.01
C GLY A 130 7.90 -17.09 12.50
N VAL A 131 8.33 -18.29 12.09
CA VAL A 131 7.44 -19.36 11.63
C VAL A 131 6.47 -19.81 12.73
N VAL A 132 6.94 -19.96 13.97
CA VAL A 132 6.07 -20.33 15.10
C VAL A 132 4.99 -19.26 15.34
N ILE A 133 5.38 -17.98 15.33
CA ILE A 133 4.45 -16.86 15.49
C ILE A 133 3.40 -16.86 14.38
N VAL A 134 3.84 -16.96 13.11
CA VAL A 134 2.93 -17.00 11.95
C VAL A 134 2.02 -18.23 12.00
N GLY A 135 2.54 -19.40 12.38
CA GLY A 135 1.76 -20.63 12.49
C GLY A 135 0.63 -20.52 13.51
N ILE A 136 0.92 -20.04 14.72
CA ILE A 136 -0.10 -19.84 15.78
C ILE A 136 -1.19 -18.86 15.31
N LEU A 137 -0.78 -17.77 14.63
CA LEU A 137 -1.70 -16.78 14.09
C LEU A 137 -2.62 -17.36 13.01
N LEU A 138 -2.09 -18.17 12.09
CA LEU A 138 -2.88 -18.81 11.04
C LEU A 138 -3.86 -19.85 11.61
N VAL A 139 -3.44 -20.64 12.61
CA VAL A 139 -4.32 -21.57 13.31
C VAL A 139 -5.47 -20.82 13.98
N GLY A 140 -5.17 -19.75 14.73
CA GLY A 140 -6.20 -18.94 15.38
C GLY A 140 -7.17 -18.29 14.39
N ALA A 141 -6.64 -17.73 13.29
CA ALA A 141 -7.45 -17.16 12.22
C ALA A 141 -8.36 -18.22 11.58
N GLN A 142 -7.85 -19.43 11.33
CA GLN A 142 -8.64 -20.49 10.71
C GLN A 142 -9.73 -21.02 11.64
N VAL A 143 -9.47 -21.16 12.95
CA VAL A 143 -10.50 -21.51 13.94
C VAL A 143 -11.59 -20.45 13.96
N PHE A 144 -11.22 -19.17 13.96
CA PHE A 144 -12.18 -18.07 13.93
C PHE A 144 -13.03 -18.05 12.65
N VAL A 145 -12.40 -18.22 11.49
CA VAL A 145 -13.10 -18.36 10.20
C VAL A 145 -14.05 -19.55 10.21
N ALA A 146 -13.61 -20.70 10.72
CA ALA A 146 -14.46 -21.88 10.86
C ALA A 146 -15.67 -21.60 11.76
N MET A 147 -15.49 -20.90 12.89
CA MET A 147 -16.60 -20.50 13.76
C MET A 147 -17.56 -19.53 13.06
N ILE A 148 -17.06 -18.53 12.34
CA ILE A 148 -17.92 -17.59 11.57
C ILE A 148 -18.73 -18.32 10.50
N ASN A 149 -18.10 -19.26 9.78
CA ASN A 149 -18.75 -20.03 8.74
C ASN A 149 -19.78 -21.01 9.31
N LEU A 150 -19.47 -21.68 10.43
CA LEU A 150 -20.40 -22.61 11.10
C LEU A 150 -21.57 -21.89 11.77
N THR A 151 -21.35 -20.69 12.32
CA THR A 151 -22.42 -19.87 12.93
C THR A 151 -23.27 -19.14 11.90
N GLY A 152 -22.82 -19.05 10.64
CA GLY A 152 -23.48 -18.30 9.58
C GLY A 152 -23.38 -16.78 9.75
N PHE A 153 -22.61 -16.28 10.73
CA PHE A 153 -22.46 -14.84 10.97
C PHE A 153 -21.96 -14.10 9.72
N GLY A 154 -20.98 -14.68 9.04
CA GLY A 154 -20.40 -14.12 7.83
C GLY A 154 -21.39 -13.98 6.68
N VAL A 155 -22.22 -15.01 6.51
CA VAL A 155 -23.34 -15.03 5.54
C VAL A 155 -24.39 -14.00 5.93
N ALA A 156 -24.72 -13.88 7.21
CA ALA A 156 -25.70 -12.90 7.70
C ALA A 156 -25.25 -11.45 7.49
N VAL A 157 -23.99 -11.13 7.83
CA VAL A 157 -23.40 -9.81 7.58
C VAL A 157 -23.38 -9.49 6.09
N THR A 158 -22.94 -10.44 5.27
CA THR A 158 -22.95 -10.32 3.81
C THR A 158 -24.35 -10.08 3.27
N ALA A 159 -25.34 -10.87 3.69
CA ALA A 159 -26.73 -10.74 3.27
C ALA A 159 -27.33 -9.39 3.69
N ALA A 160 -26.98 -8.88 4.89
CA ALA A 160 -27.39 -7.56 5.34
C ALA A 160 -26.76 -6.44 4.47
N VAL A 161 -25.48 -6.55 4.12
CA VAL A 161 -24.82 -5.59 3.22
C VAL A 161 -25.48 -5.59 1.84
N LEU A 162 -25.75 -6.77 1.28
CA LEU A 162 -26.38 -6.89 -0.04
C LEU A 162 -27.85 -6.40 -0.03
N SER A 163 -28.60 -6.67 1.04
CA SER A 163 -30.00 -6.22 1.16
C SER A 163 -30.12 -4.71 1.33
N ILE A 164 -29.24 -4.09 2.13
CA ILE A 164 -29.15 -2.63 2.25
C ILE A 164 -28.64 -2.03 0.93
N GLY A 165 -27.69 -2.69 0.28
CA GLY A 165 -27.09 -2.23 -0.97
C GLY A 165 -28.06 -2.21 -2.16
N GLN A 166 -29.11 -3.02 -2.15
CA GLN A 166 -30.14 -3.09 -3.20
C GLN A 166 -29.56 -3.17 -4.63
N GLY A 167 -28.46 -3.91 -4.81
CA GLY A 167 -27.77 -4.05 -6.10
C GLY A 167 -26.89 -2.87 -6.53
N GLN A 168 -26.81 -1.79 -5.73
CA GLN A 168 -25.90 -0.68 -6.01
C GLN A 168 -24.47 -1.04 -5.58
N ILE A 169 -23.63 -1.39 -6.56
CA ILE A 169 -22.24 -1.85 -6.34
C ILE A 169 -21.44 -0.88 -5.46
N TRP A 170 -21.57 0.43 -5.66
CA TRP A 170 -20.85 1.44 -4.87
C TRP A 170 -21.26 1.47 -3.40
N LEU A 171 -22.55 1.30 -3.11
CA LEU A 171 -23.06 1.23 -1.74
C LEU A 171 -22.61 -0.08 -1.08
N ILE A 172 -22.73 -1.19 -1.79
CA ILE A 172 -22.27 -2.51 -1.34
C ILE A 172 -20.77 -2.46 -1.02
N ALA A 173 -19.95 -1.93 -1.93
CA ALA A 173 -18.52 -1.77 -1.72
C ALA A 173 -18.21 -0.86 -0.53
N GLY A 174 -18.92 0.27 -0.38
CA GLY A 174 -18.77 1.18 0.75
C GLY A 174 -19.06 0.51 2.10
N LEU A 175 -20.19 -0.20 2.20
CA LEU A 175 -20.55 -0.96 3.40
C LEU A 175 -19.53 -2.07 3.65
N MET A 176 -19.10 -2.78 2.60
CA MET A 176 -18.13 -3.86 2.72
C MET A 176 -16.74 -3.36 3.16
N ALA A 177 -16.33 -2.17 2.72
CA ALA A 177 -15.10 -1.53 3.17
C ALA A 177 -15.12 -1.31 4.69
N ILE A 178 -16.25 -0.81 5.23
CA ILE A 178 -16.43 -0.62 6.67
C ILE A 178 -16.34 -1.96 7.41
N VAL A 179 -17.02 -2.99 6.91
CA VAL A 179 -16.96 -4.34 7.48
C VAL A 179 -15.53 -4.89 7.46
N CYS A 180 -14.79 -4.73 6.36
CA CYS A 180 -13.39 -5.18 6.25
C CYS A 180 -12.45 -4.42 7.20
N LEU A 181 -12.65 -3.12 7.38
CA LEU A 181 -11.88 -2.29 8.33
C LEU A 181 -12.10 -2.75 9.78
N ILE A 182 -13.34 -3.07 10.14
CA ILE A 182 -13.70 -3.58 11.48
C ILE A 182 -13.19 -5.01 11.66
N ALA A 183 -13.34 -5.86 10.65
CA ALA A 183 -12.93 -7.25 10.71
C ALA A 183 -11.39 -7.40 10.78
N GLY A 184 -10.64 -6.58 10.03
CA GLY A 184 -9.17 -6.62 10.05
C GLY A 184 -8.53 -6.14 11.36
N MET A 185 -9.34 -5.80 12.37
CA MET A 185 -8.91 -5.13 13.58
C MET A 185 -8.16 -6.06 14.54
N GLY A 186 -6.89 -5.75 14.83
CA GLY A 186 -6.10 -6.48 15.85
C GLY A 186 -5.44 -7.77 15.36
N LEU A 187 -5.59 -8.11 14.08
CA LEU A 187 -4.95 -9.26 13.44
C LEU A 187 -3.75 -8.82 12.59
N PRO A 188 -2.69 -9.64 12.49
CA PRO A 188 -1.67 -9.45 11.46
C PRO A 188 -2.31 -9.48 10.06
N THR A 189 -1.79 -8.69 9.12
CA THR A 189 -2.38 -8.51 7.78
C THR A 189 -2.70 -9.82 7.04
N SER A 190 -1.86 -10.85 7.17
CA SER A 190 -2.13 -12.15 6.54
C SER A 190 -3.33 -12.87 7.16
N ALA A 191 -3.46 -12.85 8.49
CA ALA A 191 -4.59 -13.44 9.20
C ALA A 191 -5.88 -12.65 8.94
N ALA A 192 -5.80 -11.32 8.97
CA ALA A 192 -6.90 -10.43 8.62
C ALA A 192 -7.41 -10.71 7.21
N TYR A 193 -6.50 -10.81 6.23
CA TYR A 193 -6.83 -11.10 4.84
C TYR A 193 -7.55 -12.44 4.67
N VAL A 194 -7.01 -13.53 5.22
CA VAL A 194 -7.63 -14.87 5.11
C VAL A 194 -9.06 -14.85 5.65
N MET A 195 -9.27 -14.16 6.77
CA MET A 195 -10.59 -14.04 7.36
C MET A 195 -11.55 -13.24 6.49
N VAL A 196 -11.16 -12.04 6.03
CA VAL A 196 -12.07 -11.24 5.18
C VAL A 196 -12.29 -11.87 3.81
N ALA A 197 -11.30 -12.56 3.25
CA ALA A 197 -11.40 -13.24 1.98
C ALA A 197 -12.34 -14.45 2.06
N ALA A 198 -12.25 -15.26 3.11
CA ALA A 198 -13.12 -16.43 3.26
C ALA A 198 -14.59 -16.04 3.47
N VAL A 199 -14.83 -14.92 4.15
CA VAL A 199 -16.16 -14.55 4.61
C VAL A 199 -16.85 -13.54 3.67
N PHE A 200 -16.12 -12.53 3.21
CA PHE A 200 -16.71 -11.36 2.56
C PHE A 200 -16.42 -11.28 1.06
N ALA A 201 -15.32 -11.85 0.56
CA ALA A 201 -15.04 -11.86 -0.88
C ALA A 201 -16.15 -12.55 -1.72
N PRO A 202 -16.74 -13.69 -1.30
CA PRO A 202 -17.81 -14.34 -2.07
C PRO A 202 -19.01 -13.42 -2.35
N ALA A 203 -19.32 -12.49 -1.43
CA ALA A 203 -20.40 -11.53 -1.58
C ALA A 203 -20.24 -10.63 -2.81
N LEU A 204 -19.03 -10.08 -2.97
CA LEU A 204 -18.69 -9.15 -4.04
C LEU A 204 -18.50 -9.90 -5.36
N ILE A 205 -17.95 -11.11 -5.32
CA ILE A 205 -17.83 -11.98 -6.51
C ILE A 205 -19.22 -12.35 -7.05
N GLN A 206 -20.19 -12.63 -6.18
CA GLN A 206 -21.58 -12.88 -6.59
C GLN A 206 -22.25 -11.68 -7.27
N GLN A 207 -21.76 -10.45 -7.04
CA GLN A 207 -22.21 -9.25 -7.76
C GLN A 207 -21.56 -9.10 -9.15
N GLY A 208 -20.80 -10.11 -9.60
CA GLY A 208 -20.16 -10.12 -10.91
C GLY A 208 -18.82 -9.39 -10.96
N ILE A 209 -18.23 -9.07 -9.80
CA ILE A 209 -16.93 -8.41 -9.71
C ILE A 209 -15.82 -9.46 -9.82
N ASP A 210 -14.79 -9.15 -10.60
CA ASP A 210 -13.65 -10.05 -10.82
C ASP A 210 -12.98 -10.46 -9.49
N PRO A 211 -12.68 -11.77 -9.30
CA PRO A 211 -12.09 -12.26 -8.06
C PRO A 211 -10.78 -11.55 -7.66
N LEU A 212 -9.88 -11.26 -8.60
CA LEU A 212 -8.63 -10.57 -8.28
C LEU A 212 -8.90 -9.17 -7.75
N VAL A 213 -9.83 -8.44 -8.36
CA VAL A 213 -10.26 -7.11 -7.90
C VAL A 213 -10.82 -7.18 -6.48
N VAL A 214 -11.70 -8.14 -6.20
CA VAL A 214 -12.29 -8.33 -4.87
C VAL A 214 -11.26 -8.69 -3.83
N HIS A 215 -10.35 -9.63 -4.14
CA HIS A 215 -9.32 -10.06 -3.20
C HIS A 215 -8.31 -8.94 -2.90
N MET A 216 -7.96 -8.13 -3.90
CA MET A 216 -7.16 -6.91 -3.71
C MET A 216 -7.90 -5.85 -2.88
N PHE A 217 -9.19 -5.66 -3.13
CA PHE A 217 -10.06 -4.75 -2.38
C PHE A 217 -10.10 -5.10 -0.89
N VAL A 218 -10.41 -6.36 -0.55
CA VAL A 218 -10.52 -6.78 0.85
C VAL A 218 -9.15 -6.81 1.54
N LEU A 219 -8.08 -7.19 0.83
CA LEU A 219 -6.71 -7.16 1.36
C LEU A 219 -6.31 -5.74 1.79
N TYR A 220 -6.57 -4.74 0.95
CA TYR A 220 -6.21 -3.36 1.25
C TYR A 220 -6.98 -2.83 2.46
N TYR A 221 -8.31 -3.00 2.52
CA TYR A 221 -9.07 -2.54 3.68
C TYR A 221 -8.70 -3.30 4.96
N ALA A 222 -8.43 -4.60 4.88
CA ALA A 222 -7.92 -5.36 6.01
C ALA A 222 -6.54 -4.86 6.47
N ALA A 223 -5.67 -4.42 5.55
CA ALA A 223 -4.36 -3.86 5.91
C ALA A 223 -4.48 -2.43 6.48
N LEU A 224 -5.42 -1.63 5.98
CA LEU A 224 -5.67 -0.26 6.44
C LEU A 224 -6.29 -0.19 7.84
N SER A 225 -6.87 -1.27 8.36
CA SER A 225 -7.39 -1.34 9.73
C SER A 225 -6.34 -0.94 10.78
N VAL A 226 -5.05 -1.25 10.52
CA VAL A 226 -3.91 -0.96 11.42
C VAL A 226 -3.67 0.53 11.61
N ILE A 227 -4.18 1.37 10.71
CA ILE A 227 -4.10 2.84 10.81
C ILE A 227 -5.46 3.51 10.99
N THR A 228 -6.55 2.75 11.04
CA THR A 228 -7.93 3.26 11.14
C THR A 228 -8.46 3.16 12.58
N PRO A 229 -8.94 4.24 13.21
CA PRO A 229 -9.63 4.16 14.50
C PRO A 229 -10.86 3.24 14.41
N PRO A 230 -11.25 2.53 15.49
CA PRO A 230 -10.83 2.76 16.90
C PRO A 230 -9.56 2.00 17.35
N VAL A 231 -9.04 1.03 16.59
CA VAL A 231 -7.94 0.17 17.07
C VAL A 231 -6.57 0.54 16.56
N CYS A 232 -6.46 1.10 15.34
CA CYS A 232 -5.27 1.75 14.77
C CYS A 232 -3.91 1.47 15.47
N LEU A 233 -3.48 0.20 15.56
CA LEU A 233 -2.32 -0.21 16.37
C LEU A 233 -1.03 0.52 15.96
N GLY A 234 -0.85 0.74 14.65
CA GLY A 234 0.29 1.49 14.13
C GLY A 234 0.29 2.95 14.58
N VAL A 235 -0.89 3.55 14.74
CA VAL A 235 -1.04 4.92 15.24
C VAL A 235 -0.67 5.02 16.71
N PHE A 236 -1.00 4.03 17.54
CA PHE A 236 -0.60 4.04 18.95
C PHE A 236 0.92 3.99 19.11
N VAL A 237 1.60 3.15 18.33
CA VAL A 237 3.06 3.09 18.30
C VAL A 237 3.66 4.39 17.75
N ALA A 238 3.09 4.95 16.67
CA ALA A 238 3.54 6.23 16.14
C ALA A 238 3.36 7.37 17.16
N ALA A 239 2.28 7.35 17.93
CA ALA A 239 2.00 8.34 18.96
C ALA A 239 2.97 8.29 20.14
N THR A 240 3.41 7.10 20.55
CA THR A 240 4.45 6.96 21.58
C THR A 240 5.82 7.42 21.09
N ILE A 241 6.16 7.15 19.83
CA ILE A 241 7.40 7.65 19.20
C ILE A 241 7.36 9.19 19.09
N ALA A 242 6.22 9.75 18.65
CA ALA A 242 6.05 11.18 18.44
C ALA A 242 5.76 11.97 19.73
N GLN A 243 5.57 11.29 20.88
CA GLN A 243 5.19 11.90 22.15
C GLN A 243 3.96 12.83 22.02
N ALA A 244 2.96 12.40 21.26
CA ALA A 244 1.76 13.18 20.94
C ALA A 244 0.46 12.42 21.26
N PRO A 245 -0.66 13.11 21.51
CA PRO A 245 -1.95 12.46 21.72
C PRO A 245 -2.34 11.60 20.52
N TRP A 246 -2.62 10.32 20.75
CA TRP A 246 -2.88 9.34 19.69
C TRP A 246 -4.00 9.78 18.72
N MET A 247 -5.02 10.47 19.21
CA MET A 247 -6.13 10.95 18.38
C MET A 247 -5.68 11.99 17.34
N LYS A 248 -4.72 12.85 17.69
CA LYS A 248 -4.13 13.82 16.75
C LYS A 248 -3.29 13.09 15.71
N VAL A 249 -2.50 12.11 16.14
CA VAL A 249 -1.70 11.27 15.24
C VAL A 249 -2.61 10.48 14.30
N ALA A 250 -3.71 9.92 14.79
CA ALA A 250 -4.72 9.24 13.97
C ALA A 250 -5.29 10.15 12.89
N GLY A 251 -5.68 11.38 13.25
CA GLY A 251 -6.19 12.35 12.30
C GLY A 251 -5.17 12.69 11.20
N GLU A 252 -3.90 12.84 11.57
CA GLU A 252 -2.81 13.06 10.61
C GLU A 252 -2.54 11.82 9.74
N THR A 253 -2.56 10.62 10.31
CA THR A 253 -2.41 9.37 9.55
C THR A 253 -3.56 9.17 8.56
N LEU A 254 -4.80 9.42 8.95
CA LEU A 254 -5.96 9.36 8.05
C LEU A 254 -5.85 10.42 6.95
N ARG A 255 -5.41 11.63 7.28
CA ARG A 255 -5.19 12.70 6.29
C ARG A 255 -4.10 12.34 5.28
N LEU A 256 -2.94 11.87 5.74
CA LEU A 256 -1.82 11.50 4.89
C LEU A 256 -2.08 10.21 4.11
N GLY A 257 -2.85 9.28 4.69
CA GLY A 257 -3.20 7.98 4.13
C GLY A 257 -4.44 7.98 3.25
N ALA A 258 -5.15 9.10 3.06
CA ALA A 258 -6.43 9.14 2.35
C ALA A 258 -6.39 8.52 0.93
N THR A 259 -5.29 8.71 0.19
CA THR A 259 -5.09 8.09 -1.12
C THR A 259 -5.15 6.55 -1.04
N ALA A 260 -4.62 5.98 0.05
CA ALA A 260 -4.63 4.54 0.27
C ALA A 260 -6.05 3.98 0.50
N TYR A 261 -6.93 4.74 1.17
CA TYR A 261 -8.34 4.37 1.36
C TYR A 261 -9.15 4.46 0.07
N ALA A 262 -8.78 5.35 -0.84
CA ALA A 262 -9.47 5.48 -2.12
C ALA A 262 -9.09 4.38 -3.12
N LEU A 263 -7.85 3.90 -3.09
CA LEU A 263 -7.33 2.90 -4.05
C LEU A 263 -8.22 1.66 -4.22
N PRO A 264 -8.70 1.01 -3.14
CA PRO A 264 -9.61 -0.14 -3.27
C PRO A 264 -10.87 0.18 -4.07
N MET A 265 -11.48 1.35 -3.85
CA MET A 265 -12.65 1.79 -4.62
C MET A 265 -12.29 2.05 -6.08
N LEU A 266 -11.08 2.57 -6.33
CA LEU A 266 -10.59 2.77 -7.68
C LEU A 266 -10.36 1.46 -8.44
N PHE A 267 -10.01 0.35 -7.76
CA PHE A 267 -9.89 -0.95 -8.41
C PHE A 267 -11.22 -1.44 -8.98
N LEU A 268 -12.33 -1.11 -8.29
CA LEU A 268 -13.68 -1.41 -8.77
C LEU A 268 -14.08 -0.52 -9.95
N ALA A 269 -13.67 0.76 -9.95
CA ALA A 269 -13.95 1.71 -11.02
C ALA A 269 -13.12 1.42 -12.28
N TYR A 270 -11.86 1.05 -12.10
CA TYR A 270 -10.85 0.91 -13.14
C TYR A 270 -10.09 -0.41 -12.94
N PRO A 271 -10.64 -1.55 -13.43
CA PRO A 271 -9.94 -2.83 -13.40
C PRO A 271 -8.56 -2.79 -14.07
N GLY A 272 -8.34 -1.84 -15.00
CA GLY A 272 -7.03 -1.56 -15.59
C GLY A 272 -5.93 -1.17 -14.60
N MET A 273 -6.28 -0.71 -13.39
CA MET A 273 -5.28 -0.50 -12.33
C MET A 273 -4.62 -1.81 -11.88
N LEU A 274 -5.31 -2.94 -12.02
CA LEU A 274 -4.81 -4.27 -11.69
C LEU A 274 -4.34 -5.05 -12.92
N GLY A 275 -4.21 -4.38 -14.07
CA GLY A 275 -3.79 -5.00 -15.33
C GLY A 275 -4.90 -5.68 -16.13
N GLY A 276 -6.17 -5.43 -15.81
CA GLY A 276 -7.30 -5.89 -16.62
C GLY A 276 -7.59 -4.99 -17.83
N GLY A 277 -8.13 -5.58 -18.90
CA GLY A 277 -8.54 -4.85 -20.11
C GLY A 277 -7.42 -4.62 -21.13
N GLU A 278 -7.63 -3.69 -22.06
CA GLU A 278 -6.66 -3.37 -23.11
C GLU A 278 -5.56 -2.43 -22.60
N ALA A 279 -4.46 -2.27 -23.36
CA ALA A 279 -3.39 -1.34 -23.02
C ALA A 279 -3.89 0.10 -22.81
N GLY A 280 -4.95 0.50 -23.51
CA GLY A 280 -5.63 1.79 -23.32
C GLY A 280 -6.28 1.94 -21.94
N ASP A 281 -6.86 0.86 -21.41
CA ASP A 281 -7.49 0.87 -20.08
C ASP A 281 -6.47 1.01 -18.97
N ILE A 282 -5.34 0.31 -19.10
CA ILE A 282 -4.22 0.41 -18.16
C ILE A 282 -3.62 1.82 -18.22
N LEU A 283 -3.40 2.37 -19.42
CA LEU A 283 -2.89 3.73 -19.56
C LEU A 283 -3.83 4.77 -18.95
N ARG A 284 -5.14 4.65 -19.20
CA ARG A 284 -6.16 5.51 -18.59
C ARG A 284 -6.15 5.39 -17.07
N ALA A 285 -6.07 4.16 -16.55
CA ALA A 285 -6.03 3.90 -15.12
C ALA A 285 -4.80 4.53 -14.44
N ILE A 286 -3.63 4.48 -15.09
CA ILE A 286 -2.40 5.14 -14.62
C ILE A 286 -2.57 6.66 -14.63
N LEU A 287 -3.10 7.24 -15.71
CA LEU A 287 -3.28 8.69 -15.83
C LEU A 287 -4.33 9.23 -14.85
N SER A 288 -5.52 8.62 -14.83
CA SER A 288 -6.60 8.95 -13.88
C SER A 288 -6.13 8.76 -12.44
N GLY A 289 -5.57 7.58 -12.12
CA GLY A 289 -5.08 7.28 -10.77
C GLY A 289 -3.96 8.22 -10.33
N GLY A 290 -3.07 8.61 -11.26
CA GLY A 290 -2.00 9.57 -11.00
C GLY A 290 -2.55 10.96 -10.70
N VAL A 291 -3.46 11.48 -11.53
CA VAL A 291 -4.12 12.77 -11.28
C VAL A 291 -4.93 12.75 -9.99
N PHE A 292 -5.61 11.63 -9.71
CA PHE A 292 -6.35 11.43 -8.46
C PHE A 292 -5.41 11.50 -7.25
N ALA A 293 -4.33 10.70 -7.23
CA ALA A 293 -3.38 10.65 -6.12
C ALA A 293 -2.70 12.01 -5.89
N LEU A 294 -2.29 12.69 -6.97
CA LEU A 294 -1.70 14.02 -6.90
C LEU A 294 -2.71 15.09 -6.46
N GLY A 295 -3.95 15.03 -6.96
CA GLY A 295 -5.02 15.94 -6.57
C GLY A 295 -5.35 15.83 -5.09
N VAL A 296 -5.52 14.60 -4.59
CA VAL A 296 -5.75 14.32 -3.15
C VAL A 296 -4.57 14.83 -2.32
N ALA A 297 -3.34 14.59 -2.77
CA ALA A 297 -2.14 15.08 -2.11
C ALA A 297 -2.08 16.62 -2.00
N HIS A 298 -2.48 17.34 -3.05
CA HIS A 298 -2.52 18.80 -3.03
C HIS A 298 -3.66 19.35 -2.16
N LEU A 299 -4.83 18.68 -2.19
CA LEU A 299 -5.97 19.05 -1.36
C LEU A 299 -5.65 18.86 0.13
N LEU A 300 -5.17 17.69 0.52
CA LEU A 300 -4.93 17.32 1.93
C LEU A 300 -3.59 17.83 2.46
N GLY A 301 -2.58 17.95 1.60
CA GLY A 301 -1.35 18.67 1.90
C GLY A 301 -1.57 20.19 2.02
N GLY A 302 -2.73 20.69 1.60
CA GLY A 302 -3.15 22.08 1.71
C GLY A 302 -2.30 23.01 0.85
N ALA A 303 -2.08 22.64 -0.41
CA ALA A 303 -1.44 23.48 -1.41
C ALA A 303 -2.19 24.81 -1.55
N ARG A 304 -1.47 25.92 -1.37
CA ARG A 304 -2.04 27.27 -1.49
C ARG A 304 -2.32 27.61 -2.94
N LEU A 305 -3.40 28.33 -3.18
CA LEU A 305 -3.75 28.93 -4.46
C LEU A 305 -3.84 30.45 -4.25
N PRO A 306 -3.62 31.27 -5.30
CA PRO A 306 -3.48 32.73 -5.17
C PRO A 306 -4.78 33.43 -4.74
N TRP A 307 -5.92 32.74 -4.79
CA TRP A 307 -7.25 33.31 -4.57
C TRP A 307 -7.81 33.06 -3.15
N GLY A 308 -6.94 32.93 -2.15
CA GLY A 308 -7.31 32.83 -0.74
C GLY A 308 -7.51 31.41 -0.20
N GLY A 309 -7.84 31.28 1.10
CA GLY A 309 -7.83 29.99 1.80
C GLY A 309 -8.86 28.97 1.32
N LEU A 310 -10.01 29.42 0.80
CA LEU A 310 -11.07 28.53 0.30
C LEU A 310 -10.78 27.97 -1.09
N SER A 311 -9.89 28.63 -1.85
CA SER A 311 -9.51 28.20 -3.20
C SER A 311 -8.83 26.83 -3.23
N ARG A 312 -8.34 26.33 -2.08
CA ARG A 312 -7.87 24.94 -1.92
C ARG A 312 -8.92 23.88 -2.30
N LEU A 313 -10.21 24.19 -2.18
CA LEU A 313 -11.28 23.26 -2.56
C LEU A 313 -11.35 23.05 -4.08
N LEU A 314 -10.72 23.90 -4.90
CA LEU A 314 -10.63 23.72 -6.35
C LEU A 314 -9.86 22.45 -6.73
N TRP A 315 -9.01 21.92 -5.84
CA TRP A 315 -8.35 20.63 -6.05
C TRP A 315 -9.34 19.44 -6.09
N VAL A 316 -10.58 19.61 -5.62
CA VAL A 316 -11.65 18.60 -5.78
C VAL A 316 -12.05 18.42 -7.25
N VAL A 317 -11.91 19.46 -8.08
CA VAL A 317 -12.30 19.40 -9.50
C VAL A 317 -11.48 18.36 -10.29
N PRO A 318 -10.13 18.40 -10.32
CA PRO A 318 -9.36 17.37 -11.01
C PRO A 318 -9.53 15.97 -10.39
N ILE A 319 -9.78 15.86 -9.07
CA ILE A 319 -10.08 14.58 -8.41
C ILE A 319 -11.39 14.00 -8.95
N GLY A 320 -12.46 14.79 -8.97
CA GLY A 320 -13.77 14.37 -9.48
C GLY A 320 -13.72 14.01 -10.97
N LEU A 321 -13.05 14.83 -11.79
CA LEU A 321 -12.86 14.55 -13.22
C LEU A 321 -12.04 13.28 -13.46
N ALA A 322 -11.03 13.01 -12.64
CA ALA A 322 -10.23 11.78 -12.75
C ALA A 322 -11.06 10.52 -12.47
N LEU A 323 -12.11 10.62 -11.64
CA LEU A 323 -13.01 9.50 -11.36
C LEU A 323 -14.00 9.22 -12.50
N MET A 324 -14.15 10.13 -13.47
CA MET A 324 -15.10 9.94 -14.56
C MET A 324 -14.54 9.01 -15.66
N PRO A 325 -15.32 8.02 -16.16
CA PRO A 325 -14.83 7.02 -17.11
C PRO A 325 -14.28 7.52 -18.47
N PRO A 326 -14.80 8.59 -19.10
CA PRO A 326 -14.46 8.88 -20.50
C PRO A 326 -13.08 9.54 -20.65
N TRP A 327 -12.34 9.20 -21.71
CA TRP A 327 -11.02 9.78 -22.04
C TRP A 327 -10.97 11.32 -22.01
N PRO A 328 -11.98 12.03 -22.56
CA PRO A 328 -12.05 13.49 -22.42
C PRO A 328 -12.02 13.98 -20.97
N ALA A 329 -12.62 13.26 -20.03
CA ALA A 329 -12.61 13.63 -18.63
C ALA A 329 -11.23 13.40 -17.99
N THR A 330 -10.53 12.31 -18.35
CA THR A 330 -9.14 12.09 -17.91
C THR A 330 -8.21 13.18 -18.45
N ALA A 331 -8.37 13.57 -19.72
CA ALA A 331 -7.61 14.68 -20.30
C ALA A 331 -7.92 16.02 -19.63
N ALA A 332 -9.21 16.32 -19.41
CA ALA A 332 -9.64 17.52 -18.69
C ALA A 332 -9.09 17.55 -17.25
N ALA A 333 -9.10 16.41 -16.55
CA ALA A 333 -8.54 16.29 -15.20
C ALA A 333 -7.05 16.65 -15.19
N ALA A 334 -6.27 16.12 -16.13
CA ALA A 334 -4.85 16.41 -16.26
C ALA A 334 -4.57 17.89 -16.58
N ILE A 335 -5.35 18.48 -17.50
CA ILE A 335 -5.22 19.89 -17.87
C ILE A 335 -5.55 20.79 -16.67
N VAL A 336 -6.70 20.56 -16.02
CA VAL A 336 -7.11 21.35 -14.84
C VAL A 336 -6.09 21.21 -13.72
N PHE A 337 -5.60 20.00 -13.46
CA PHE A 337 -4.55 19.76 -12.48
C PHE A 337 -3.28 20.56 -12.81
N ALA A 338 -2.79 20.50 -14.04
CA ALA A 338 -1.60 21.23 -14.47
C ALA A 338 -1.75 22.76 -14.29
N ILE A 339 -2.92 23.30 -14.65
CA ILE A 339 -3.25 24.73 -14.45
C ILE A 339 -3.19 25.10 -12.97
N LEU A 340 -3.84 24.31 -12.10
CA LEU A 340 -3.85 24.56 -10.65
C LEU A 340 -2.44 24.45 -10.04
N VAL A 341 -1.60 23.53 -10.51
CA VAL A 341 -0.19 23.42 -10.06
C VAL A 341 0.60 24.67 -10.41
N VAL A 342 0.43 25.22 -11.62
CA VAL A 342 1.11 26.46 -12.02
C VAL A 342 0.69 27.62 -11.10
N PHE A 343 -0.60 27.78 -10.82
CA PHE A 343 -1.08 28.81 -9.90
C PHE A 343 -0.60 28.59 -8.47
N SER A 344 -0.56 27.35 -8.00
CA SER A 344 -0.05 26.99 -6.68
C SER A 344 1.43 27.33 -6.51
N ARG A 345 2.26 27.03 -7.53
CA ARG A 345 3.69 27.39 -7.52
C ARG A 345 3.90 28.90 -7.48
N LYS A 346 3.11 29.67 -8.24
CA LYS A 346 3.16 31.14 -8.20
C LYS A 346 2.79 31.70 -6.82
N ALA A 347 1.74 31.14 -6.20
CA ALA A 347 1.30 31.56 -4.86
C ALA A 347 2.35 31.25 -3.77
N LEU A 348 3.01 30.08 -3.86
CA LEU A 348 4.11 29.71 -2.96
C LEU A 348 5.32 30.64 -3.12
N GLY A 349 5.77 30.90 -4.36
CA GLY A 349 6.90 31.79 -4.61
C GLY A 349 6.63 33.25 -4.18
N ALA A 350 5.39 33.72 -4.32
CA ALA A 350 5.00 35.04 -3.80
C ALA A 350 5.07 35.09 -2.27
N ALA A 351 4.67 34.02 -1.57
CA ALA A 351 4.76 33.95 -0.10
C ALA A 351 6.21 33.87 0.39
N GLU A 352 7.05 33.05 -0.25
CA GLU A 352 8.49 32.93 0.07
C GLU A 352 9.21 34.29 -0.10
N ASN A 353 8.88 35.07 -1.14
CA ASN A 353 9.45 36.40 -1.37
C ASN A 353 9.04 37.44 -0.32
N ILE A 354 7.80 37.37 0.18
CA ILE A 354 7.31 38.29 1.22
C ILE A 354 8.00 37.97 2.55
N GLU A 355 8.09 36.69 2.93
CA GLU A 355 8.77 36.28 4.18
C GLU A 355 10.25 36.71 4.18
N MET A 356 10.94 36.63 3.03
CA MET A 356 12.33 37.06 2.89
C MET A 356 12.52 38.59 2.95
N GLN A 357 11.49 39.38 2.62
CA GLN A 357 11.52 40.85 2.75
C GLN A 357 11.18 41.32 4.17
N THR A 358 10.51 40.49 4.96
CA THR A 358 10.10 40.80 6.35
C THR A 358 11.05 40.25 7.42
N ALA A 359 11.97 39.37 7.05
CA ALA A 359 13.00 38.79 7.92
C ALA A 359 14.33 39.55 7.81
#